data_AF-A0A844FMM2-F1
#
_entry.id   AF-A0A844FMM2-F1
#
_cell.length_a   1.000
_cell.length_b   1.000
_cell.length_c   1.000
_cell.angle_alpha   90.00
_cell.angle_beta   90.00
_cell.angle_gamma   90.00
#
_symmetry.space_group_name_H-M   'P 1'
#
loop_
_entity.id
_entity.type
_entity.pdbx_description
1 polymer ?
#
loop_
_entity_poly.entity_id
_entity_poly.type
_entity_poly.pdbx_seq_one_letter_code
_entity_poly.pdbx_strand_id
1 'polypeptide(L)'
;MKHENANRVFLLNRDGKPLMPCRPRKARLLLKSGKAFVVKKYPFTIQLKYGSYGYKQKVSLGVDTGQRHIGFAIVSQNKVLYQSEVELRQDVHKNLYTRKIYRRSKRNRKTRYRQARFLNRVHGKRDGLWLPPSIKGKVSHNIAWIKRYLAVLPNTDLHIEVGKFDMAKMVNPEISGKQYQEGSLKDWKNYEYYVLARDEYTCQLCHKHGEGVKLVVHHIVYRSQGGTNRVDNLITLCTDCHTTKNHQPGGKLYKWMKAKRKVTKQLKGATFMNILRKRMMAAFPEASFQYGSQTYVDRKNLNLPKGHFMD
;
A
#
# COMPACT_ATOMS: atom_id res chain seq x y z
N MET A 1 7.89 19.72 22.00
CA MET A 1 8.72 18.53 22.35
C MET A 1 10.19 18.87 22.13
N LYS A 2 11.09 18.62 23.08
CA LYS A 2 12.54 18.78 22.84
C LYS A 2 12.97 17.65 21.88
N HIS A 3 13.38 18.00 20.65
CA HIS A 3 13.97 17.07 19.68
C HIS A 3 15.38 16.65 20.15
N GLU A 4 15.48 15.86 21.20
CA GLU A 4 16.71 15.12 21.52
C GLU A 4 16.95 14.10 20.40
N ASN A 5 18.17 14.01 19.85
CA ASN A 5 18.53 13.12 18.73
C ASN A 5 17.81 11.75 18.79
N ALA A 6 16.74 11.60 18.00
CA ALA A 6 15.80 10.48 18.01
C ALA A 6 16.34 9.26 17.24
N ASN A 7 17.54 8.81 17.62
CA ASN A 7 18.23 7.68 17.01
C ASN A 7 18.76 6.74 18.09
N ARG A 8 17.88 6.21 18.95
CA ARG A 8 18.28 5.20 19.93
C ARG A 8 18.55 3.84 19.27
N VAL A 9 19.44 3.07 19.88
CA VAL A 9 19.81 1.71 19.46
C VAL A 9 19.08 0.70 20.33
N PHE A 10 18.46 -0.29 19.72
CA PHE A 10 17.72 -1.33 20.42
C PHE A 10 18.67 -2.31 21.09
N LEU A 11 18.30 -2.75 22.30
CA LEU A 11 19.17 -3.53 23.17
C LEU A 11 18.43 -4.77 23.67
N LEU A 12 19.04 -5.94 23.50
CA LEU A 12 18.60 -7.19 24.08
C LEU A 12 19.56 -7.62 25.21
N ASN A 13 19.01 -8.26 26.25
CA ASN A 13 19.82 -8.91 27.27
C ASN A 13 20.46 -10.20 26.73
N ARG A 14 21.29 -10.88 27.54
CA ARG A 14 21.92 -12.16 27.17
C ARG A 14 20.91 -13.21 26.69
N ASP A 15 19.73 -13.25 27.31
CA ASP A 15 18.68 -14.24 27.02
C ASP A 15 17.74 -13.80 25.85
N GLY A 16 18.08 -12.73 25.13
CA GLY A 16 17.31 -12.23 23.99
C GLY A 16 16.06 -11.43 24.37
N LYS A 17 15.83 -11.13 25.65
CA LYS A 17 14.72 -10.30 26.12
C LYS A 17 15.02 -8.81 25.91
N PRO A 18 14.03 -8.01 25.49
CA PRO A 18 14.23 -6.60 25.23
C PRO A 18 14.49 -5.77 26.50
N LEU A 19 15.41 -4.83 26.37
CA LEU A 19 15.76 -3.79 27.34
C LEU A 19 15.45 -2.41 26.76
N MET A 20 15.54 -1.36 27.58
CA MET A 20 15.34 0.01 27.11
C MET A 20 16.37 0.39 26.02
N PRO A 21 15.93 1.03 24.91
CA PRO A 21 16.83 1.53 23.88
C PRO A 21 17.89 2.48 24.44
N CYS A 22 19.13 2.34 23.99
CA CYS A 22 20.27 3.11 24.48
C CYS A 22 20.75 4.17 23.48
N ARG A 23 21.55 5.14 23.94
CA ARG A 23 22.17 6.13 23.06
C ARG A 23 23.19 5.44 22.13
N PRO A 24 23.36 5.87 20.87
CA PRO A 24 24.36 5.32 19.94
C PRO A 24 25.78 5.29 20.51
N ARG A 25 26.16 6.32 21.29
CA ARG A 25 27.47 6.35 21.97
C ARG A 25 27.65 5.14 22.88
N LYS A 26 26.64 4.78 23.69
CA LYS A 26 26.69 3.62 24.59
C LYS A 26 26.77 2.32 23.78
N ALA A 27 25.95 2.18 22.74
CA ALA A 27 26.00 1.01 21.86
C ALA A 27 27.39 0.82 21.22
N ARG A 28 28.02 1.91 20.74
CA ARG A 28 29.36 1.87 20.17
C ARG A 28 30.43 1.44 21.18
N LEU A 29 30.38 1.96 22.41
CA LEU A 29 31.31 1.56 23.47
C LEU A 29 31.15 0.08 23.85
N LEU A 30 29.91 -0.41 23.92
CA LEU A 30 29.63 -1.83 24.19
C LEU A 30 30.16 -2.75 23.08
N LEU A 31 30.04 -2.34 21.82
CA LEU A 31 30.59 -3.08 20.68
C LEU A 31 32.12 -3.05 20.67
N LYS A 32 32.75 -1.86 20.85
CA LYS A 32 34.21 -1.72 20.89
C LYS A 32 34.86 -2.51 22.03
N SER A 33 34.20 -2.57 23.19
CA SER A 33 34.67 -3.35 24.34
C SER A 33 34.35 -4.85 24.26
N GLY A 34 33.75 -5.33 23.16
CA GLY A 34 33.41 -6.75 22.97
C GLY A 34 32.27 -7.28 23.85
N LYS A 35 31.62 -6.41 24.64
CA LYS A 35 30.56 -6.73 25.61
C LYS A 35 29.18 -6.97 24.98
N ALA A 36 29.01 -6.59 23.71
CA ALA A 36 27.80 -6.82 22.93
C ALA A 36 28.16 -7.24 21.50
N PHE A 37 27.21 -7.83 20.78
CA PHE A 37 27.32 -8.13 19.35
C PHE A 37 26.08 -7.64 18.59
N VAL A 38 26.21 -7.45 17.28
CA VAL A 38 25.12 -6.99 16.42
C VAL A 38 24.23 -8.18 16.06
N VAL A 39 22.94 -8.07 16.36
CA VAL A 39 21.93 -9.09 15.99
C VAL A 39 21.29 -8.74 14.65
N LYS A 40 20.98 -7.45 14.45
CA LYS A 40 20.24 -6.98 13.27
C LYS A 40 20.65 -5.57 12.89
N LYS A 41 20.64 -5.30 11.57
CA LYS A 41 20.89 -3.96 11.04
C LYS A 41 19.64 -3.07 11.05
N TYR A 42 18.45 -3.66 10.83
CA TYR A 42 17.19 -2.92 10.72
C TYR A 42 16.03 -3.58 11.48
N PRO A 43 15.49 -2.93 12.52
CA PRO A 43 16.14 -1.80 13.22
C PRO A 43 17.52 -2.21 13.78
N PHE A 44 18.41 -1.26 14.03
CA PHE A 44 19.76 -1.58 14.51
C PHE A 44 19.68 -2.08 15.96
N THR A 45 19.97 -3.36 16.15
CA THR A 45 19.79 -4.07 17.41
C THR A 45 21.08 -4.77 17.82
N ILE A 46 21.49 -4.55 19.06
CA ILE A 46 22.62 -5.22 19.69
C ILE A 46 22.16 -6.08 20.86
N GLN A 47 22.90 -7.14 21.15
CA GLN A 47 22.64 -8.04 22.28
C GLN A 47 23.85 -8.08 23.21
N LEU A 48 23.60 -7.95 24.51
CA LEU A 48 24.64 -8.03 25.54
C LEU A 48 25.09 -9.48 25.72
N LYS A 49 26.39 -9.69 25.96
CA LYS A 49 26.94 -11.01 26.30
C LYS A 49 26.83 -11.35 27.79
N TYR A 50 26.55 -10.35 28.62
CA TYR A 50 26.45 -10.48 30.07
C TYR A 50 25.01 -10.27 30.55
N GLY A 51 24.69 -10.82 31.73
CA GLY A 51 23.37 -10.69 32.34
C GLY A 51 23.04 -9.25 32.69
N SER A 52 21.84 -8.80 32.30
CA SER A 52 21.31 -7.52 32.73
C SER A 52 19.78 -7.59 32.77
N TYR A 53 19.21 -7.30 33.94
CA TYR A 53 17.78 -7.22 34.16
C TYR A 53 17.23 -5.80 33.97
N GLY A 54 18.05 -4.88 33.44
CA GLY A 54 17.90 -3.43 33.52
C GLY A 54 16.48 -2.87 33.44
N TYR A 55 16.26 -1.77 34.16
CA TYR A 55 14.97 -1.08 34.31
C TYR A 55 14.22 -0.90 32.98
N LYS A 56 12.93 -1.28 32.98
CA LYS A 56 12.04 -1.23 31.81
C LYS A 56 10.95 -0.21 32.07
N GLN A 57 10.86 0.78 31.19
CA GLN A 57 9.76 1.73 31.17
C GLN A 57 8.74 1.30 30.13
N LYS A 58 7.52 1.82 30.27
CA LYS A 58 6.48 1.69 29.27
C LYS A 58 6.89 2.45 28.01
N VAL A 59 6.69 1.82 26.84
CA VAL A 59 7.05 2.39 25.54
C VAL A 59 5.82 2.38 24.64
N SER A 60 5.55 3.48 23.96
CA SER A 60 4.50 3.56 22.94
C SER A 60 5.13 3.48 21.57
N LEU A 61 4.63 2.57 20.73
CA LEU A 61 5.01 2.41 19.33
C LEU A 61 3.85 2.92 18.46
N GLY A 62 4.04 4.08 17.85
CA GLY A 62 3.17 4.62 16.81
C GLY A 62 3.56 4.11 15.42
N VAL A 63 2.56 3.73 14.62
CA VAL A 63 2.72 3.19 13.27
C VAL A 63 1.79 3.90 12.30
N ASP A 64 2.34 4.69 11.37
CA ASP A 64 1.60 5.20 10.20
C ASP A 64 1.66 4.15 9.09
N THR A 65 0.53 3.48 8.85
CA THR A 65 0.46 2.43 7.83
C THR A 65 0.11 2.99 6.46
N GLY A 66 0.92 2.66 5.46
CA GLY A 66 0.74 3.17 4.10
C GLY A 66 0.91 2.14 2.99
N GLN A 67 0.55 2.57 1.77
CA GLN A 67 0.70 1.76 0.55
C GLN A 67 2.14 1.68 0.03
N ARG A 68 2.91 2.74 0.28
CA ARG A 68 4.27 2.90 -0.23
C ARG A 68 5.27 3.03 0.90
N HIS A 69 4.94 3.78 1.94
CA HIS A 69 5.80 3.92 3.10
C HIS A 69 5.06 3.46 4.35
N ILE A 70 5.82 3.10 5.37
CA ILE A 70 5.34 2.85 6.72
C ILE A 70 6.18 3.73 7.65
N GLY A 71 5.52 4.58 8.43
CA GLY A 71 6.15 5.37 9.47
C GLY A 71 6.17 4.61 10.80
N PHE A 72 7.26 4.76 11.54
CA PHE A 72 7.37 4.27 12.91
C PHE A 72 7.90 5.37 13.82
N ALA A 73 7.23 5.57 14.95
CA ALA A 73 7.67 6.46 16.01
C ALA A 73 7.62 5.73 17.35
N ILE A 74 8.71 5.80 18.12
CA ILE A 74 8.81 5.16 19.43
C ILE A 74 8.98 6.25 20.47
N VAL A 75 8.07 6.28 21.43
CA VAL A 75 8.00 7.32 22.46
C VAL A 75 7.98 6.67 23.84
N SER A 76 8.67 7.29 24.79
CA SER A 76 8.55 6.94 26.21
C SER A 76 8.69 8.21 27.05
N GLN A 77 7.86 8.38 28.07
CA GLN A 77 7.87 9.55 28.97
C GLN A 77 7.94 10.89 28.22
N ASN A 78 7.10 11.09 27.20
CA ASN A 78 7.05 12.28 26.34
C ASN A 78 8.34 12.60 25.55
N LYS A 79 9.27 11.64 25.45
CA LYS A 79 10.48 11.74 24.63
C LYS A 79 10.44 10.76 23.47
N VAL A 80 10.77 11.23 22.28
CA VAL A 80 10.93 10.39 21.11
C VAL A 80 12.27 9.66 21.20
N LEU A 81 12.22 8.33 21.27
CA LEU A 81 13.41 7.49 21.33
C LEU A 81 13.93 7.17 19.92
N TYR A 82 13.03 6.90 18.97
CA TYR A 82 13.42 6.46 17.64
C TYR A 82 12.33 6.79 16.63
N GLN A 83 12.72 7.20 15.42
CA GLN A 83 11.84 7.42 14.28
C GLN A 83 12.44 6.77 13.03
N SER A 84 11.59 6.18 12.19
CA SER A 84 12.02 5.65 10.90
C SER A 84 10.88 5.59 9.90
N GLU A 85 11.23 5.61 8.62
CA GLU A 85 10.33 5.35 7.52
C GLU A 85 10.84 4.16 6.71
N VAL A 86 9.92 3.26 6.32
CA VAL A 86 10.25 2.10 5.51
C VAL A 86 9.52 2.15 4.19
N GLU A 87 10.26 2.18 3.07
CA GLU A 87 9.69 2.03 1.73
C GLU A 87 9.35 0.57 1.42
N LEU A 88 8.11 0.35 1.00
CA LEU A 88 7.57 -0.93 0.58
C LEU A 88 7.82 -1.17 -0.90
N ARG A 89 8.07 -2.44 -1.23
CA ARG A 89 8.27 -2.93 -2.59
C ARG A 89 7.06 -2.64 -3.51
N GLN A 90 7.30 -1.96 -4.64
CA GLN A 90 6.24 -1.54 -5.60
C GLN A 90 6.24 -2.31 -6.95
N ASP A 91 7.29 -3.03 -7.29
CA ASP A 91 7.51 -3.70 -8.58
C ASP A 91 6.75 -5.03 -8.76
N VAL A 92 6.09 -5.56 -7.72
CA VAL A 92 5.43 -6.88 -7.73
C VAL A 92 4.45 -7.01 -8.90
N HIS A 93 3.63 -5.98 -9.14
CA HIS A 93 2.68 -5.98 -10.25
C HIS A 93 3.40 -6.06 -11.61
N LYS A 94 4.44 -5.24 -11.80
CA LYS A 94 5.25 -5.22 -13.03
C LYS A 94 5.91 -6.57 -13.29
N ASN A 95 6.47 -7.21 -12.25
CA ASN A 95 7.12 -8.51 -12.35
C ASN A 95 6.13 -9.63 -12.69
N LEU A 96 4.95 -9.64 -12.06
CA LEU A 96 3.89 -10.60 -12.38
C LEU A 96 3.36 -10.43 -13.80
N TYR A 97 3.20 -9.18 -14.24
CA TYR A 97 2.78 -8.86 -15.59
C TYR A 97 3.81 -9.31 -16.62
N THR A 98 5.09 -9.02 -16.39
CA THR A 98 6.21 -9.47 -17.23
C THR A 98 6.26 -11.00 -17.31
N ARG A 99 6.14 -11.68 -16.16
CA ARG A 99 6.06 -13.15 -16.09
C ARG A 99 4.87 -13.71 -16.87
N LYS A 100 3.72 -13.03 -16.84
CA LYS A 100 2.53 -13.40 -17.63
C LYS A 100 2.80 -13.30 -19.13
N ILE A 101 3.47 -12.23 -19.59
CA ILE A 101 3.83 -12.04 -21.00
C ILE A 101 4.74 -13.17 -21.47
N TYR A 102 5.84 -13.45 -20.76
CA TYR A 102 6.77 -14.51 -21.16
C TYR A 102 6.10 -15.88 -21.22
N ARG A 103 5.23 -16.19 -20.25
CA ARG A 103 4.43 -17.43 -20.28
C ARG A 103 3.49 -17.49 -21.48
N ARG A 104 2.87 -16.37 -21.87
CA ARG A 104 1.98 -16.31 -23.04
C ARG A 104 2.76 -16.51 -24.34
N SER A 105 3.90 -15.81 -24.49
CA SER A 105 4.78 -15.95 -25.64
C SER A 105 5.31 -17.38 -25.78
N LYS A 106 5.78 -18.01 -24.70
CA LYS A 106 6.23 -19.41 -24.73
C LYS A 106 5.10 -20.34 -25.16
N ARG A 107 3.89 -20.18 -24.61
CA ARG A 107 2.76 -21.05 -24.97
C ARG A 107 2.38 -20.94 -26.44
N ASN A 108 2.36 -19.72 -26.98
CA ASN A 108 2.09 -19.50 -28.40
C ASN A 108 3.12 -20.20 -29.30
N ARG A 109 4.41 -20.09 -28.96
CA ARG A 109 5.50 -20.65 -29.76
C ARG A 109 5.71 -22.16 -29.62
N LYS A 110 5.46 -22.74 -28.43
CA LYS A 110 5.89 -24.11 -28.09
C LYS A 110 4.78 -25.04 -27.60
N THR A 111 3.59 -24.53 -27.28
CA THR A 111 2.50 -25.36 -26.72
C THR A 111 1.13 -24.93 -27.26
N ARG A 112 0.99 -24.82 -28.58
CA ARG A 112 -0.21 -24.28 -29.25
C ARG A 112 -1.47 -25.08 -28.96
N TYR A 113 -1.35 -26.41 -28.88
CA TYR A 113 -2.47 -27.34 -28.62
C TYR A 113 -2.72 -27.64 -27.13
N ARG A 114 -2.00 -26.99 -26.21
CA ARG A 114 -2.18 -27.25 -24.78
C ARG A 114 -3.49 -26.65 -24.28
N GLN A 115 -4.42 -27.51 -23.84
CA GLN A 115 -5.67 -27.08 -23.22
C GLN A 115 -5.46 -26.19 -21.98
N ALA A 116 -6.37 -25.23 -21.81
CA ALA A 116 -6.35 -24.29 -20.69
C ALA A 116 -6.86 -24.96 -19.40
N ARG A 117 -6.04 -24.96 -18.34
CA ARG A 117 -6.42 -25.49 -17.02
C ARG A 117 -7.05 -24.39 -16.14
N PHE A 118 -8.35 -24.15 -16.30
CA PHE A 118 -9.08 -23.12 -15.56
C PHE A 118 -9.22 -23.44 -14.06
N LEU A 119 -9.40 -24.72 -13.71
CA LEU A 119 -9.59 -25.19 -12.34
C LEU A 119 -8.41 -24.86 -11.41
N ASN A 120 -7.19 -24.81 -11.95
CA ASN A 120 -5.98 -24.43 -11.21
C ASN A 120 -5.97 -22.95 -10.76
N ARG A 121 -6.83 -22.10 -11.33
CA ARG A 121 -6.93 -20.67 -10.97
C ARG A 121 -7.83 -20.43 -9.76
N VAL A 122 -8.60 -21.43 -9.33
CA VAL A 122 -9.73 -21.29 -8.41
C VAL A 122 -9.38 -21.74 -6.99
N HIS A 123 -8.44 -22.67 -6.82
CA HIS A 123 -8.17 -23.32 -5.53
C HIS A 123 -7.89 -22.32 -4.39
N GLY A 124 -7.04 -21.32 -4.64
CA GLY A 124 -6.73 -20.30 -3.64
C GLY A 124 -7.77 -19.20 -3.48
N LYS A 125 -8.89 -19.18 -4.22
CA LYS A 125 -9.94 -18.13 -4.13
C LYS A 125 -11.15 -18.55 -3.29
N ARG A 126 -11.23 -19.81 -2.87
CA ARG A 126 -12.43 -20.42 -2.26
C ARG A 126 -12.58 -20.12 -0.77
N ASP A 127 -11.50 -19.75 -0.13
CA ASP A 127 -11.37 -19.50 1.31
C ASP A 127 -11.78 -18.08 1.73
N GLY A 128 -12.13 -17.18 0.79
CA GLY A 128 -12.52 -15.79 1.08
C GLY A 128 -11.39 -14.91 1.67
N LEU A 129 -10.25 -15.51 2.00
CA LEU A 129 -9.07 -14.90 2.59
C LEU A 129 -8.03 -14.49 1.52
N TRP A 130 -8.24 -14.93 0.28
CA TRP A 130 -7.34 -14.67 -0.83
C TRP A 130 -7.10 -13.19 -1.09
N LEU A 131 -5.82 -12.82 -1.12
CA LEU A 131 -5.38 -11.49 -1.53
C LEU A 131 -4.50 -11.59 -2.79
N PRO A 132 -4.64 -10.65 -3.75
CA PRO A 132 -3.70 -10.51 -4.85
C PRO A 132 -2.26 -10.43 -4.31
N PRO A 133 -1.26 -11.06 -4.97
CA PRO A 133 0.10 -11.12 -4.42
C PRO A 133 0.73 -9.76 -4.12
N SER A 134 0.39 -8.72 -4.88
CA SER A 134 0.83 -7.34 -4.60
C SER A 134 0.28 -6.81 -3.28
N ILE A 135 -1.01 -7.02 -3.02
CA ILE A 135 -1.69 -6.61 -1.79
C ILE A 135 -1.20 -7.47 -0.63
N LYS A 136 -1.14 -8.79 -0.80
CA LYS A 136 -0.62 -9.74 0.20
C LYS A 136 0.79 -9.34 0.63
N GLY A 137 1.67 -9.05 -0.33
CA GLY A 137 3.04 -8.60 -0.05
C GLY A 137 3.08 -7.35 0.82
N LYS A 138 2.30 -6.32 0.50
CA LYS A 138 2.24 -5.08 1.29
C LYS A 138 1.70 -5.30 2.70
N VAL A 139 0.60 -6.07 2.84
CA VAL A 139 0.02 -6.42 4.14
C VAL A 139 1.03 -7.19 5.00
N SER A 140 1.64 -8.24 4.44
CA SER A 140 2.63 -9.04 5.16
C SER A 140 3.87 -8.24 5.56
N HIS A 141 4.32 -7.29 4.73
CA HIS A 141 5.44 -6.42 5.11
C HIS A 141 5.10 -5.50 6.27
N ASN A 142 3.91 -4.88 6.28
CA ASN A 142 3.46 -4.07 7.41
C ASN A 142 3.47 -4.89 8.71
N ILE A 143 2.83 -6.06 8.70
CA ILE A 143 2.78 -6.95 9.88
C ILE A 143 4.20 -7.35 10.31
N ALA A 144 5.05 -7.74 9.36
CA ALA A 144 6.41 -8.18 9.66
C ALA A 144 7.26 -7.08 10.30
N TRP A 145 7.12 -5.83 9.86
CA TRP A 145 7.84 -4.70 10.45
C TRP A 145 7.36 -4.36 11.85
N ILE A 146 6.04 -4.33 12.08
CA ILE A 146 5.48 -4.13 13.43
C ILE A 146 6.00 -5.21 14.37
N LYS A 147 5.93 -6.49 13.98
CA LYS A 147 6.48 -7.61 14.77
C LYS A 147 7.97 -7.49 15.04
N ARG A 148 8.76 -6.95 14.09
CA ARG A 148 10.19 -6.70 14.29
C ARG A 148 10.44 -5.68 15.40
N TYR A 149 9.64 -4.62 15.48
CA TYR A 149 9.78 -3.62 16.54
C TYR A 149 9.31 -4.17 17.89
N LEU A 150 8.16 -4.85 17.94
CA LEU A 150 7.67 -5.48 19.17
C LEU A 150 8.66 -6.48 19.77
N ALA A 151 9.42 -7.20 18.92
CA ALA A 151 10.43 -8.15 19.39
C ALA A 151 11.63 -7.50 20.10
N VAL A 152 11.85 -6.19 19.92
CA VAL A 152 13.03 -5.48 20.44
C VAL A 152 12.68 -4.36 21.42
N LEU A 153 11.39 -4.17 21.71
CA LEU A 153 10.89 -3.15 22.63
C LEU A 153 10.34 -3.78 23.92
N PRO A 154 10.66 -3.22 25.10
CA PRO A 154 10.05 -3.65 26.35
C PRO A 154 8.65 -3.04 26.53
N ASN A 155 7.74 -3.75 27.19
CA ASN A 155 6.43 -3.27 27.69
C ASN A 155 5.75 -2.27 26.74
N THR A 156 5.43 -2.74 25.53
CA THR A 156 5.05 -1.89 24.40
C THR A 156 3.55 -1.76 24.24
N ASP A 157 3.06 -0.53 24.25
CA ASP A 157 1.73 -0.16 23.77
C ASP A 157 1.80 0.14 22.28
N LEU A 158 0.99 -0.56 21.48
CA LEU A 158 0.97 -0.42 20.04
C LEU A 158 -0.19 0.47 19.60
N HIS A 159 0.15 1.59 18.93
CA HIS A 159 -0.80 2.50 18.31
C HIS A 159 -0.63 2.42 16.79
N ILE A 160 -1.71 2.10 16.07
CA ILE A 160 -1.68 1.96 14.61
C ILE A 160 -2.66 2.96 14.01
N GLU A 161 -2.14 3.90 13.22
CA GLU A 161 -2.97 4.72 12.35
C GLU A 161 -3.34 3.92 11.10
N VAL A 162 -4.65 3.82 10.82
CA VAL A 162 -5.15 3.04 9.70
C VAL A 162 -6.06 3.86 8.79
N GLY A 163 -5.41 4.59 7.88
CA GLY A 163 -6.07 5.28 6.78
C GLY A 163 -6.90 6.48 7.22
N LYS A 164 -7.27 7.31 6.23
CA LYS A 164 -7.93 8.60 6.48
C LYS A 164 -9.44 8.48 6.70
N PHE A 165 -10.13 7.64 5.90
CA PHE A 165 -11.58 7.48 5.91
C PHE A 165 -12.00 6.14 5.26
N ASP A 166 -13.11 5.55 5.70
CA ASP A 166 -13.79 4.48 4.94
C ASP A 166 -14.68 5.09 3.85
N MET A 167 -14.05 5.49 2.74
CA MET A 167 -14.71 6.25 1.67
C MET A 167 -15.89 5.49 1.02
N ALA A 168 -15.86 4.15 1.04
CA ALA A 168 -16.95 3.37 0.47
C ALA A 168 -18.22 3.52 1.33
N LYS A 169 -18.07 3.52 2.66
CA LYS A 169 -19.16 3.85 3.59
C LYS A 169 -19.58 5.32 3.53
N MET A 170 -18.68 6.24 3.20
CA MET A 170 -19.06 7.65 3.02
C MET A 170 -19.90 7.88 1.76
N VAL A 171 -19.70 7.09 0.70
CA VAL A 171 -20.49 7.17 -0.54
C VAL A 171 -21.75 6.30 -0.47
N ASN A 172 -21.66 5.14 0.18
CA ASN A 172 -22.79 4.25 0.46
C ASN A 172 -22.63 3.65 1.86
N PRO A 173 -23.33 4.18 2.88
CA PRO A 173 -23.23 3.71 4.27
C PRO A 173 -23.52 2.22 4.48
N GLU A 174 -24.34 1.64 3.61
CA GLU A 174 -24.79 0.24 3.69
C GLU A 174 -23.80 -0.75 3.04
N ILE A 175 -22.69 -0.25 2.47
CA ILE A 175 -21.78 -1.10 1.70
C ILE A 175 -21.09 -2.17 2.57
N SER A 176 -21.23 -3.44 2.19
CA SER A 176 -20.70 -4.58 2.91
C SER A 176 -20.17 -5.69 1.99
N GLY A 177 -19.23 -6.48 2.50
CA GLY A 177 -18.77 -7.72 1.84
C GLY A 177 -18.27 -7.55 0.39
N LYS A 178 -18.92 -8.25 -0.55
CA LYS A 178 -18.57 -8.28 -1.98
C LYS A 178 -18.76 -6.94 -2.70
N GLN A 179 -19.60 -6.05 -2.15
CA GLN A 179 -19.88 -4.73 -2.73
C GLN A 179 -18.63 -3.82 -2.75
N TYR A 180 -17.61 -4.10 -1.95
CA TYR A 180 -16.31 -3.39 -2.03
C TYR A 180 -15.51 -3.71 -3.31
N GLN A 181 -15.75 -4.88 -3.91
CA GLN A 181 -15.06 -5.35 -5.12
C GLN A 181 -15.85 -5.02 -6.38
N GLU A 182 -17.16 -4.85 -6.23
CA GLU A 182 -18.12 -4.46 -7.25
C GLU A 182 -18.08 -2.93 -7.34
N GLY A 183 -17.29 -2.37 -8.25
CA GLY A 183 -17.31 -0.92 -8.52
C GLY A 183 -18.68 -0.43 -8.98
N SER A 184 -18.78 0.83 -9.40
CA SER A 184 -20.01 1.47 -9.92
C SER A 184 -20.62 0.82 -11.19
N LEU A 185 -20.13 -0.34 -11.59
CA LEU A 185 -20.48 -1.10 -12.79
C LEU A 185 -21.17 -2.44 -12.44
N LYS A 186 -21.52 -2.66 -11.17
CA LYS A 186 -22.04 -3.94 -10.65
C LYS A 186 -23.18 -4.54 -11.47
N ASP A 187 -24.08 -3.71 -11.99
CA ASP A 187 -25.28 -4.16 -12.71
C ASP A 187 -25.09 -4.20 -14.23
N TRP A 188 -23.93 -3.76 -14.72
CA TRP A 188 -23.60 -3.77 -16.15
C TRP A 188 -22.76 -5.00 -16.49
N LYS A 189 -23.36 -5.97 -17.20
CA LYS A 189 -22.68 -7.19 -17.69
C LYS A 189 -21.46 -6.90 -18.58
N ASN A 190 -21.39 -5.71 -19.21
CA ASN A 190 -20.27 -5.22 -20.00
C ASN A 190 -19.96 -3.75 -19.67
N TYR A 191 -18.82 -3.47 -19.04
CA TYR A 191 -18.35 -2.10 -18.79
C TYR A 191 -18.15 -1.31 -20.08
N GLU A 192 -17.84 -1.99 -21.19
CA GLU A 192 -17.66 -1.36 -22.50
C GLU A 192 -18.98 -0.80 -23.00
N TYR A 193 -20.06 -1.57 -22.87
CA TYR A 193 -21.41 -1.13 -23.25
C TYR A 193 -21.88 0.07 -22.42
N TYR A 194 -21.63 0.06 -21.11
CA TYR A 194 -21.93 1.21 -20.25
C TYR A 194 -21.18 2.48 -20.69
N VAL A 195 -19.89 2.37 -21.00
CA VAL A 195 -19.08 3.53 -21.41
C VAL A 195 -19.52 4.05 -22.79
N LEU A 196 -19.87 3.15 -23.71
CA LEU A 196 -20.44 3.52 -25.01
C LEU A 196 -21.78 4.25 -24.83
N ALA A 197 -22.69 3.72 -23.99
CA ALA A 197 -23.98 4.34 -23.72
C ALA A 197 -23.85 5.70 -23.00
N ARG A 198 -22.95 5.80 -22.01
CA ARG A 198 -22.64 7.06 -21.30
C ARG A 198 -22.13 8.14 -22.25
N ASP A 199 -21.33 7.73 -23.22
CA ASP A 199 -20.74 8.62 -24.22
C ASP A 199 -21.64 8.74 -25.47
N GLU A 200 -22.91 8.35 -25.37
CA GLU A 200 -23.93 8.45 -26.42
C GLU A 200 -23.47 7.86 -27.76
N TYR A 201 -22.75 6.73 -27.71
CA TYR A 201 -22.14 6.08 -28.87
C TYR A 201 -21.38 7.05 -29.79
N THR A 202 -20.69 8.01 -29.17
CA THR A 202 -20.01 9.08 -29.87
C THR A 202 -18.54 9.13 -29.48
N CYS A 203 -17.66 9.24 -30.49
CA CYS A 203 -16.24 9.41 -30.25
C CYS A 203 -15.99 10.72 -29.49
N GLN A 204 -15.42 10.66 -28.30
CA GLN A 204 -15.23 11.84 -27.46
C GLN A 204 -14.08 12.76 -27.94
N LEU A 205 -13.31 12.33 -28.96
CA LEU A 205 -12.23 13.12 -29.54
C LEU A 205 -12.63 13.87 -30.82
N CYS A 206 -13.41 13.25 -31.70
CA CYS A 206 -13.79 13.82 -33.00
C CYS A 206 -15.30 13.92 -33.21
N HIS A 207 -16.11 13.48 -32.23
CA HIS A 207 -17.57 13.55 -32.22
C HIS A 207 -18.27 12.78 -33.34
N LYS A 208 -17.55 11.93 -34.09
CA LYS A 208 -18.14 10.97 -35.04
C LYS A 208 -18.99 9.93 -34.31
N HIS A 209 -20.17 9.66 -34.86
CA HIS A 209 -21.17 8.67 -34.43
C HIS A 209 -21.93 8.14 -35.65
N GLY A 210 -22.76 7.11 -35.48
CA GLY A 210 -23.60 6.56 -36.54
C GLY A 210 -23.02 5.35 -37.29
N GLU A 211 -23.72 4.94 -38.35
CA GLU A 211 -23.44 3.72 -39.11
C GLU A 211 -22.07 3.79 -39.82
N GLY A 212 -21.29 2.72 -39.73
CA GLY A 212 -19.91 2.65 -40.27
C GLY A 212 -18.80 3.15 -39.32
N VAL A 213 -19.13 3.84 -38.21
CA VAL A 213 -18.12 4.29 -37.24
C VAL A 213 -17.81 3.20 -36.21
N LYS A 214 -16.63 2.58 -36.32
CA LYS A 214 -16.17 1.58 -35.33
C LYS A 214 -15.65 2.26 -34.07
N LEU A 215 -16.36 2.09 -32.97
CA LEU A 215 -16.02 2.62 -31.65
C LEU A 215 -15.32 1.58 -30.76
N VAL A 216 -14.41 2.07 -29.93
CA VAL A 216 -13.67 1.29 -28.94
C VAL A 216 -13.58 2.07 -27.63
N VAL A 217 -13.50 1.33 -26.52
CA VAL A 217 -13.32 1.93 -25.20
C VAL A 217 -11.83 2.01 -24.87
N HIS A 218 -11.37 3.23 -24.60
CA HIS A 218 -9.96 3.56 -24.36
C HIS A 218 -9.72 3.98 -22.91
N HIS A 219 -8.53 3.66 -22.40
CA HIS A 219 -8.07 4.09 -21.07
C HIS A 219 -7.35 5.44 -21.12
N ILE A 220 -7.94 6.49 -20.54
CA ILE A 220 -7.35 7.85 -20.48
C ILE A 220 -5.94 7.81 -19.88
N VAL A 221 -5.79 7.22 -18.68
CA VAL A 221 -4.48 6.78 -18.19
C VAL A 221 -4.20 5.42 -18.80
N TYR A 222 -3.14 5.31 -19.60
CA TYR A 222 -2.84 4.09 -20.33
C TYR A 222 -2.69 2.88 -19.41
N ARG A 223 -3.13 1.72 -19.92
CA ARG A 223 -3.00 0.44 -19.21
C ARG A 223 -1.54 0.10 -18.88
N SER A 224 -0.60 0.45 -19.78
CA SER A 224 0.85 0.31 -19.57
C SER A 224 1.38 1.15 -18.40
N GLN A 225 0.72 2.27 -18.09
CA GLN A 225 1.02 3.16 -16.97
C GLN A 225 0.12 2.93 -15.75
N GLY A 226 -0.64 1.82 -15.72
CA GLY A 226 -1.44 1.43 -14.57
C GLY A 226 -2.89 1.95 -14.57
N GLY A 227 -3.42 2.37 -15.72
CA GLY A 227 -4.84 2.68 -15.90
C GLY A 227 -5.79 1.58 -15.44
N THR A 228 -6.94 1.97 -14.88
CA THR A 228 -8.00 1.04 -14.41
C THR A 228 -9.14 0.93 -15.40
N ASN A 229 -9.92 -0.14 -15.29
CA ASN A 229 -11.20 -0.29 -15.98
C ASN A 229 -12.37 0.40 -15.26
N ARG A 230 -12.08 1.43 -14.44
CA ARG A 230 -13.16 2.21 -13.83
C ARG A 230 -13.68 3.19 -14.85
N VAL A 231 -14.98 3.45 -14.81
CA VAL A 231 -15.72 4.36 -15.70
C VAL A 231 -15.01 5.69 -15.89
N ASP A 232 -14.52 6.28 -14.79
CA ASP A 232 -13.82 7.57 -14.75
C ASP A 232 -12.54 7.62 -15.62
N ASN A 233 -11.91 6.47 -15.86
CA ASN A 233 -10.70 6.33 -16.65
C ASN A 233 -10.98 5.76 -18.06
N LEU A 234 -12.24 5.48 -18.38
CA LEU A 234 -12.64 4.93 -19.67
C LEU A 234 -13.35 5.99 -20.50
N ILE A 235 -13.08 6.00 -21.79
CA ILE A 235 -13.67 6.93 -22.74
C ILE A 235 -13.86 6.28 -24.11
N THR A 236 -14.95 6.61 -24.78
CA THR A 236 -15.28 6.10 -26.11
C THR A 236 -14.51 6.86 -27.19
N LEU A 237 -13.84 6.12 -28.08
CA LEU A 237 -13.10 6.65 -29.23
C LEU A 237 -13.41 5.85 -30.49
N CYS A 238 -13.40 6.50 -31.66
CA CYS A 238 -13.39 5.75 -32.92
C CYS A 238 -12.01 5.18 -33.23
N THR A 239 -11.97 4.14 -34.07
CA THR A 239 -10.73 3.50 -34.53
C THR A 239 -9.76 4.48 -35.22
N ASP A 240 -10.26 5.46 -35.98
CA ASP A 240 -9.43 6.52 -36.59
C ASP A 240 -8.71 7.39 -35.55
N CYS A 241 -9.35 7.60 -34.39
CA CYS A 241 -8.80 8.38 -33.28
C CYS A 241 -7.91 7.52 -32.37
N HIS A 242 -8.22 6.23 -32.24
CA HIS A 242 -7.48 5.28 -31.42
C HIS A 242 -6.24 4.72 -32.17
N THR A 243 -5.31 5.61 -32.53
CA THR A 243 -4.12 5.28 -33.33
C THR A 243 -2.82 5.44 -32.54
N THR A 244 -1.76 4.73 -32.95
CA THR A 244 -0.43 4.80 -32.32
C THR A 244 0.12 6.22 -32.28
N LYS A 245 -0.08 7.01 -33.35
CA LYS A 245 0.34 8.42 -33.43
C LYS A 245 -0.28 9.27 -32.32
N ASN A 246 -1.57 9.06 -32.02
CA ASN A 246 -2.25 9.79 -30.95
C ASN A 246 -1.79 9.39 -29.54
N HIS A 247 -1.22 8.19 -29.38
CA HIS A 247 -0.69 7.68 -28.10
C HIS A 247 0.74 8.11 -27.79
N GLN A 248 1.51 8.53 -28.81
CA GLN A 248 2.89 8.96 -28.65
C GLN A 248 3.00 10.39 -28.09
N PRO A 249 4.15 10.78 -27.51
CA PRO A 249 4.39 12.15 -27.05
C PRO A 249 4.00 13.19 -28.11
N GLY A 250 3.19 14.18 -27.72
CA GLY A 250 2.65 15.20 -28.63
C GLY A 250 1.28 14.86 -29.24
N GLY A 251 0.88 13.59 -29.25
CA GLY A 251 -0.43 13.13 -29.72
C GLY A 251 -1.61 13.58 -28.84
N LYS A 252 -2.83 13.61 -29.40
CA LYS A 252 -4.03 14.10 -28.69
C LYS A 252 -4.36 13.27 -27.45
N LEU A 253 -4.26 11.93 -27.52
CA LEU A 253 -4.50 11.04 -26.38
C LEU A 253 -3.39 11.14 -25.34
N TYR A 254 -2.14 11.37 -25.77
CA TYR A 254 -1.03 11.60 -24.84
C TYR A 254 -1.23 12.88 -24.02
N LYS A 255 -1.71 13.95 -24.66
CA LYS A 255 -2.08 15.20 -23.97
C LYS A 255 -3.18 14.95 -22.93
N TRP A 256 -4.22 14.17 -23.28
CA TRP A 256 -5.29 13.82 -22.34
C TRP A 256 -4.80 13.01 -21.14
N MET A 257 -3.92 12.03 -21.40
CA MET A 257 -3.29 11.22 -20.35
C MET A 257 -2.46 12.09 -19.39
N LYS A 258 -1.66 13.02 -19.92
CA LYS A 258 -0.87 13.98 -19.11
C LYS A 258 -1.72 14.95 -18.32
N ALA A 259 -2.78 15.48 -18.93
CA ALA A 259 -3.71 16.40 -18.29
C ALA A 259 -4.61 15.72 -17.24
N LYS A 260 -4.62 14.38 -17.16
CA LYS A 260 -5.52 13.59 -16.29
C LYS A 260 -6.99 14.01 -16.45
N ARG A 261 -7.38 14.39 -17.67
CA ARG A 261 -8.69 15.00 -17.96
C ARG A 261 -9.80 14.06 -17.48
N LYS A 262 -10.64 14.55 -16.57
CA LYS A 262 -11.78 13.87 -15.93
C LYS A 262 -11.51 12.56 -15.16
N VAL A 263 -10.28 12.29 -14.72
CA VAL A 263 -10.08 11.21 -13.74
C VAL A 263 -10.26 11.80 -12.34
N THR A 264 -11.45 11.63 -11.75
CA THR A 264 -11.60 11.76 -10.29
C THR A 264 -10.49 10.94 -9.66
N LYS A 265 -9.64 11.59 -8.85
CA LYS A 265 -8.38 11.04 -8.35
C LYS A 265 -8.62 9.61 -7.84
N GLN A 266 -8.13 8.61 -8.58
CA GLN A 266 -8.51 7.22 -8.31
C GLN A 266 -8.20 6.83 -6.87
N LEU A 267 -9.25 6.46 -6.13
CA LEU A 267 -9.18 6.02 -4.74
C LEU A 267 -8.63 4.58 -4.57
N LYS A 268 -7.68 4.14 -5.43
CA LYS A 268 -6.94 2.87 -5.22
C LYS A 268 -6.29 2.83 -3.83
N GLY A 269 -5.94 4.00 -3.31
CA GLY A 269 -5.58 4.27 -1.91
C GLY A 269 -6.49 3.58 -0.92
N ALA A 270 -7.77 3.96 -0.94
CA ALA A 270 -8.73 3.69 0.11
C ALA A 270 -9.11 2.20 0.22
N THR A 271 -9.36 1.50 -0.89
CA THR A 271 -9.73 0.07 -0.86
C THR A 271 -8.64 -0.80 -0.23
N PHE A 272 -7.37 -0.50 -0.52
CA PHE A 272 -6.26 -1.19 0.12
C PHE A 272 -6.16 -0.85 1.61
N MET A 273 -6.37 0.41 2.01
CA MET A 273 -6.32 0.79 3.43
C MET A 273 -7.39 0.04 4.24
N ASN A 274 -8.57 -0.20 3.68
CA ASN A 274 -9.60 -1.03 4.32
C ASN A 274 -9.17 -2.49 4.47
N ILE A 275 -8.54 -3.07 3.43
CA ILE A 275 -7.99 -4.43 3.51
C ILE A 275 -6.87 -4.49 4.55
N LEU A 276 -5.97 -3.51 4.55
CA LEU A 276 -4.85 -3.41 5.48
C LEU A 276 -5.37 -3.34 6.91
N ARG A 277 -6.37 -2.49 7.16
CA ARG A 277 -7.04 -2.34 8.45
C ARG A 277 -7.59 -3.64 8.99
N LYS A 278 -8.43 -4.34 8.23
CA LYS A 278 -8.99 -5.64 8.66
C LYS A 278 -7.88 -6.64 9.01
N ARG A 279 -6.78 -6.63 8.25
CA ARG A 279 -5.64 -7.53 8.47
C ARG A 279 -4.78 -7.10 9.65
N MET A 280 -4.63 -5.80 9.94
CA MET A 280 -3.93 -5.31 11.12
C MET A 280 -4.72 -5.59 12.39
N MET A 281 -6.03 -5.32 12.40
CA MET A 281 -6.91 -5.64 13.52
C MET A 281 -6.89 -7.13 13.87
N ALA A 282 -6.90 -8.00 12.85
CA ALA A 282 -6.77 -9.44 13.07
C ALA A 282 -5.36 -9.86 13.56
N ALA A 283 -4.30 -9.17 13.15
CA ALA A 283 -2.93 -9.51 13.52
C ALA A 283 -2.50 -8.96 14.88
N PHE A 284 -3.12 -7.86 15.32
CA PHE A 284 -2.82 -7.14 16.56
C PHE A 284 -4.13 -6.71 17.23
N PRO A 285 -4.89 -7.64 17.84
CA PRO A 285 -6.19 -7.34 18.45
C PRO A 285 -6.09 -6.36 19.63
N GLU A 286 -4.99 -6.44 20.39
CA GLU A 286 -4.71 -5.58 21.56
C GLU A 286 -4.17 -4.18 21.20
N ALA A 287 -4.02 -3.87 19.90
CA ALA A 287 -3.50 -2.57 19.48
C ALA A 287 -4.58 -1.48 19.54
N SER A 288 -4.16 -0.27 19.88
CA SER A 288 -5.00 0.93 19.75
C SER A 288 -5.04 1.38 18.29
N PHE A 289 -6.23 1.45 17.71
CA PHE A 289 -6.42 1.86 16.32
C PHE A 289 -6.93 3.31 16.23
N GLN A 290 -6.26 4.13 15.43
CA GLN A 290 -6.63 5.52 15.18
C GLN A 290 -6.83 5.78 13.68
N TYR A 291 -7.61 6.81 13.35
CA TYR A 291 -7.85 7.23 11.98
C TYR A 291 -7.07 8.51 11.67
N GLY A 292 -6.59 8.63 10.42
CA GLY A 292 -5.84 9.79 9.95
C GLY A 292 -6.58 11.12 10.00
N SER A 293 -7.92 11.09 10.07
CA SER A 293 -8.73 12.28 10.32
C SER A 293 -8.52 12.85 11.73
N GLN A 294 -8.32 11.97 12.71
CA GLN A 294 -8.09 12.35 14.10
C GLN A 294 -6.66 12.87 14.29
N THR A 295 -5.66 12.14 13.78
CA THR A 295 -4.25 12.57 13.82
C THR A 295 -4.02 13.90 13.07
N TYR A 296 -4.75 14.16 11.98
CA TYR A 296 -4.70 15.48 11.32
C TYR A 296 -5.15 16.63 12.22
N VAL A 297 -6.24 16.44 12.96
CA VAL A 297 -6.77 17.45 13.90
C VAL A 297 -5.77 17.65 15.04
N ASP A 298 -5.25 16.57 15.59
CA ASP A 298 -4.29 16.61 16.70
C ASP A 298 -2.97 17.27 16.26
N ARG A 299 -2.46 16.97 15.07
CA ARG A 299 -1.26 17.61 14.51
C ARG A 299 -1.44 19.11 14.29
N LYS A 300 -2.63 19.53 13.85
CA LYS A 300 -2.98 20.95 13.67
C LYS A 300 -3.02 21.68 15.02
N ASN A 301 -3.57 21.04 16.05
CA ASN A 301 -3.61 21.57 17.41
C ASN A 301 -2.21 21.63 18.07
N LEU A 302 -1.32 20.68 17.74
CA LEU A 302 0.05 20.58 18.28
C LEU A 302 1.12 21.33 17.46
N ASN A 303 0.73 21.99 16.36
CA ASN A 303 1.59 22.79 15.48
C ASN A 303 2.83 22.04 14.94
N LEU A 304 2.70 20.75 14.61
CA LEU A 304 3.79 19.90 14.11
C LEU A 304 3.86 19.87 12.57
N PRO A 305 5.07 19.81 11.97
CA PRO A 305 5.23 19.73 10.52
C PRO A 305 4.77 18.36 9.97
N LYS A 306 4.33 18.36 8.71
CA LYS A 306 3.84 17.15 8.02
C LYS A 306 4.99 16.20 7.67
N GLY A 307 4.95 14.96 8.17
CA GLY A 307 5.89 13.89 7.83
C GLY A 307 5.35 12.52 8.26
N HIS A 308 5.73 11.45 7.54
CA HIS A 308 5.19 10.09 7.77
C HIS A 308 5.49 9.49 9.15
N PHE A 309 6.45 10.03 9.90
CA PHE A 309 6.78 9.59 11.26
C PHE A 309 6.25 10.55 12.35
N MET A 310 5.61 11.64 11.95
CA MET A 310 5.02 12.67 12.82
C MET A 310 3.49 12.53 12.94
N ASP A 311 2.90 11.66 12.09
CA ASP A 311 1.51 11.21 12.14
C ASP A 311 1.46 9.95 13.04
#